data_AF-C6LJM3-F1
#
_entry.id   AF-C6LJM3-F1
#
_cell.length_a   1.000
_cell.length_b   1.000
_cell.length_c   1.000
_cell.angle_alpha   90.00
_cell.angle_beta   90.00
_cell.angle_gamma   90.00
#
_symmetry.space_group_name_H-M   'P 1'
#
loop_
_entity.id
_entity.type
_entity.pdbx_description
1 polymer ?
#
loop_
_entity_poly.entity_id
_entity_poly.type
_entity_poly.pdbx_seq_one_letter_code
_entity_poly.pdbx_strand_id
1 'polypeptide(L)'
;MARTVGIGLQDFEKVRKRNVFYVDKTKFIQEWWESQDDVTLITRPRRFGKTLTMSMLEQFFSVDYQNRSDLFEGLYIWQKEEYRRLQGTYPVIFLSFANVKETSFSETRKKLCKTIQLLYRKYSFLLEGDLLSESEKEEFLKVSPDMEDYAASLSLQQLSNYLYRYYGKNVLILLDEYDTPMQEAYVNGFWNELSSFTRNLFNATFKGNPYLERAIMTGITRISKESIFSDLNNLKAITVTSEKYADCFGFTEAEVFSALDEYGLSDKKPEVKAWYDGFVFGNKADIYNPWSIINYLAEHKLGAYWANTSSNSLVGKLLREGSKNIKQDFEILLKGGCLKKVIDEQIVYNQLHAKESAIWSLLLAGGYLKAVQTEQIASTGTVYYYLELTNKEVRSMFCNMIHEWFADYDSGYNDFVKALLQNDLKAMNVYMNRVAMATFSFFDSGSRPSAESEPERFYHGFVLGLLVDLGERYVITSNRESGFGRYDVMLEPKNPADDAIILEFKVRDAQEEPDLNATVQSALQQIEEKKYAEALISRGIPPEKIRRYGFAFQGKKILIG
;
A
#
# COMPACT_ATOMS: atom_id res chain seq x y z
N MET A 1 11.25 -19.28 28.30
CA MET A 1 11.79 -19.40 26.93
C MET A 1 10.89 -18.59 26.03
N ALA A 2 11.47 -17.84 25.09
CA ALA A 2 10.70 -17.09 24.10
C ALA A 2 9.85 -18.03 23.25
N ARG A 3 8.67 -17.58 22.81
CA ARG A 3 7.82 -18.37 21.91
C ARG A 3 8.47 -18.51 20.54
N THR A 4 8.15 -19.55 19.80
CA THR A 4 8.64 -19.69 18.42
C THR A 4 8.01 -18.63 17.52
N VAL A 5 8.80 -17.92 16.72
CA VAL A 5 8.28 -16.96 15.73
C VAL A 5 7.79 -17.72 14.50
N GLY A 6 6.48 -17.70 14.26
CA GLY A 6 5.86 -18.30 13.09
C GLY A 6 5.58 -17.26 11.99
N ILE A 7 6.15 -17.45 10.79
CA ILE A 7 5.95 -16.54 9.66
C ILE A 7 4.79 -17.04 8.78
N GLY A 8 3.95 -16.11 8.31
CA GLY A 8 2.90 -16.41 7.31
C GLY A 8 1.68 -17.16 7.84
N LEU A 9 1.51 -17.27 9.16
CA LEU A 9 0.34 -17.88 9.76
C LEU A 9 -0.85 -16.91 9.71
N GLN A 10 -1.89 -17.30 8.98
CA GLN A 10 -3.14 -16.54 8.82
C GLN A 10 -4.34 -17.21 9.50
N ASP A 11 -4.12 -18.38 10.11
CA ASP A 11 -5.13 -19.20 10.78
C ASP A 11 -4.92 -19.10 12.28
N PHE A 12 -5.92 -18.58 12.99
CA PHE A 12 -5.84 -18.29 14.42
C PHE A 12 -5.66 -19.58 15.25
N GLU A 13 -6.39 -20.64 14.94
CA GLU A 13 -6.27 -21.94 15.57
C GLU A 13 -4.85 -22.51 15.44
N LYS A 14 -4.22 -22.43 14.27
CA LYS A 14 -2.82 -22.87 14.09
C LYS A 14 -1.87 -22.06 14.97
N VAL A 15 -2.08 -20.75 15.07
CA VAL A 15 -1.27 -19.87 15.94
C VAL A 15 -1.38 -20.32 17.40
N ARG A 16 -2.61 -20.60 17.87
CA ARG A 16 -2.86 -21.03 19.25
C ARG A 16 -2.33 -22.43 19.53
N LYS A 17 -2.66 -23.43 18.70
CA LYS A 17 -2.23 -24.83 18.87
C LYS A 17 -0.72 -25.02 18.80
N ARG A 18 -0.02 -24.24 17.97
CA ARG A 18 1.45 -24.32 17.83
C ARG A 18 2.20 -23.51 18.90
N ASN A 19 1.48 -22.75 19.74
CA ASN A 19 2.05 -21.88 20.76
C ASN A 19 3.18 -20.97 20.22
N VAL A 20 2.96 -20.42 19.02
CA VAL A 20 3.89 -19.47 18.40
C VAL A 20 3.65 -18.06 18.95
N PHE A 21 4.58 -17.15 18.65
CA PHE A 21 4.45 -15.73 18.96
C PHE A 21 3.12 -15.16 18.46
N TYR A 22 2.39 -14.51 19.34
CA TYR A 22 1.10 -13.89 19.06
C TYR A 22 0.91 -12.69 20.00
N VAL A 23 0.47 -11.58 19.41
CA VAL A 23 0.01 -10.39 20.13
C VAL A 23 -1.52 -10.47 20.21
N ASP A 24 -2.05 -10.42 21.41
CA ASP A 24 -3.47 -10.59 21.66
C ASP A 24 -4.29 -9.40 21.16
N LYS A 25 -5.13 -9.63 20.15
CA LYS A 25 -6.07 -8.65 19.58
C LYS A 25 -7.53 -9.02 19.83
N THR A 26 -7.80 -9.95 20.75
CA THR A 26 -9.16 -10.44 21.02
C THR A 26 -10.09 -9.39 21.62
N LYS A 27 -9.56 -8.26 22.14
CA LYS A 27 -10.36 -7.09 22.52
C LYS A 27 -11.25 -6.57 21.38
N PHE A 28 -10.80 -6.73 20.13
CA PHE A 28 -11.58 -6.37 18.96
C PHE A 28 -12.94 -7.08 18.89
N ILE A 29 -13.04 -8.32 19.38
CA ILE A 29 -14.31 -9.08 19.43
C ILE A 29 -15.34 -8.32 20.27
N GLN A 30 -14.92 -7.86 21.46
CA GLN A 30 -15.77 -7.07 22.35
C GLN A 30 -16.16 -5.75 21.69
N GLU A 31 -15.20 -4.98 21.19
CA GLU A 31 -15.46 -3.64 20.64
C GLU A 31 -16.38 -3.68 19.43
N TRP A 32 -16.18 -4.64 18.53
CA TRP A 32 -17.09 -4.82 17.40
C TRP A 32 -18.46 -5.33 17.85
N TRP A 33 -18.51 -6.31 18.76
CA TRP A 33 -19.79 -6.84 19.21
C TRP A 33 -20.67 -5.75 19.85
N GLU A 34 -20.08 -4.90 20.69
CA GLU A 34 -20.76 -3.79 21.35
C GLU A 34 -21.12 -2.65 20.39
N SER A 35 -20.47 -2.53 19.23
CA SER A 35 -20.72 -1.43 18.29
C SER A 35 -22.12 -1.47 17.66
N GLN A 36 -22.75 -2.65 17.63
CA GLN A 36 -24.07 -2.92 17.03
C GLN A 36 -24.19 -2.45 15.57
N ASP A 37 -23.06 -2.24 14.86
CA ASP A 37 -23.05 -1.91 13.43
C ASP A 37 -23.45 -3.18 12.63
N ASP A 38 -24.48 -3.08 11.77
CA ASP A 38 -24.96 -4.19 10.92
C ASP A 38 -23.88 -4.66 9.94
N VAL A 39 -23.27 -3.73 9.19
CA VAL A 39 -22.23 -4.05 8.21
C VAL A 39 -21.06 -3.11 8.43
N THR A 40 -19.90 -3.68 8.80
CA THR A 40 -18.67 -2.94 9.06
C THR A 40 -17.65 -3.23 7.97
N LEU A 41 -17.20 -2.21 7.24
CA LEU A 41 -16.05 -2.31 6.35
C LEU A 41 -14.81 -1.76 7.07
N ILE A 42 -13.77 -2.58 7.21
CA ILE A 42 -12.50 -2.19 7.81
C ILE A 42 -11.41 -2.17 6.75
N THR A 43 -10.83 -0.99 6.52
CA THR A 43 -9.71 -0.84 5.60
C THR A 43 -8.41 -0.59 6.36
N ARG A 44 -7.41 -1.42 6.08
CA ARG A 44 -6.06 -1.30 6.63
C ARG A 44 -5.03 -1.70 5.58
N PRO A 45 -3.79 -1.21 5.66
CA PRO A 45 -2.75 -1.60 4.72
C PRO A 45 -2.52 -3.12 4.66
N ARG A 46 -1.81 -3.58 3.63
CA ARG A 46 -1.47 -5.01 3.46
C ARG A 46 -0.69 -5.53 4.67
N ARG A 47 -0.85 -6.82 4.99
CA ARG A 47 -0.13 -7.50 6.09
C ARG A 47 -0.35 -6.92 7.51
N PHE A 48 -1.41 -6.14 7.74
CA PHE A 48 -1.81 -5.66 9.07
C PHE A 48 -2.59 -6.66 9.94
N GLY A 49 -2.59 -7.95 9.57
CA GLY A 49 -3.27 -9.00 10.33
C GLY A 49 -4.76 -9.18 10.02
N LYS A 50 -5.30 -8.51 8.99
CA LYS A 50 -6.73 -8.59 8.61
C LYS A 50 -7.26 -10.03 8.51
N THR A 51 -6.64 -10.87 7.69
CA THR A 51 -7.03 -12.27 7.52
C THR A 51 -6.95 -13.07 8.83
N LEU A 52 -5.92 -12.85 9.65
CA LEU A 52 -5.78 -13.52 10.95
C LEU A 52 -6.92 -13.09 11.90
N THR A 53 -7.27 -11.81 11.91
CA THR A 53 -8.42 -11.29 12.64
C THR A 53 -9.74 -11.90 12.15
N MET A 54 -9.93 -12.04 10.83
CA MET A 54 -11.11 -12.70 10.26
C MET A 54 -11.20 -14.17 10.67
N SER A 55 -10.08 -14.90 10.64
CA SER A 55 -10.00 -16.27 11.15
C SER A 55 -10.31 -16.35 12.65
N MET A 56 -9.79 -15.42 13.46
CA MET A 56 -10.12 -15.33 14.88
C MET A 56 -11.61 -15.10 15.13
N LEU A 57 -12.26 -14.22 14.35
CA LEU A 57 -13.70 -13.98 14.43
C LEU A 57 -14.51 -15.21 14.04
N GLU A 58 -14.18 -15.86 12.92
CA GLU A 58 -14.83 -17.10 12.50
C GLU A 58 -14.77 -18.14 13.63
N GLN A 59 -13.59 -18.35 14.19
CA GLN A 59 -13.35 -19.33 15.25
C GLN A 59 -13.99 -18.97 16.58
N PHE A 60 -14.21 -17.67 16.82
CA PHE A 60 -14.92 -17.21 18.01
C PHE A 60 -16.43 -17.43 17.87
N PHE A 61 -17.04 -17.02 16.76
CA PHE A 61 -18.50 -17.01 16.63
C PHE A 61 -19.10 -18.29 16.06
N SER A 62 -18.40 -18.97 15.14
CA SER A 62 -18.97 -20.06 14.33
C SER A 62 -19.32 -21.30 15.15
N VAL A 63 -20.53 -21.83 14.92
CA VAL A 63 -20.98 -23.13 15.45
C VAL A 63 -20.02 -24.29 15.14
N ASP A 64 -19.25 -24.20 14.06
CA ASP A 64 -18.20 -25.18 13.72
C ASP A 64 -17.12 -25.30 14.81
N TYR A 65 -16.97 -24.26 15.63
CA TYR A 65 -16.00 -24.17 16.73
C TYR A 65 -16.66 -24.23 18.10
N GLN A 66 -17.88 -24.76 18.21
CA GLN A 66 -18.50 -25.01 19.50
C GLN A 66 -17.57 -25.88 20.38
N ASN A 67 -17.45 -25.52 21.66
CA ASN A 67 -16.57 -26.19 22.64
C ASN A 67 -15.07 -26.03 22.37
N ARG A 68 -14.66 -24.99 21.64
CA ARG A 68 -13.25 -24.67 21.38
C ARG A 68 -12.71 -23.54 22.27
N SER A 69 -13.02 -23.61 23.57
CA SER A 69 -12.50 -22.66 24.57
C SER A 69 -10.98 -22.62 24.61
N ASP A 70 -10.33 -23.75 24.29
CA ASP A 70 -8.88 -23.92 24.21
C ASP A 70 -8.19 -22.85 23.35
N LEU A 71 -8.88 -22.34 22.33
CA LEU A 71 -8.33 -21.32 21.44
C LEU A 71 -8.22 -19.94 22.11
N PHE A 72 -9.10 -19.62 23.05
CA PHE A 72 -9.24 -18.29 23.63
C PHE A 72 -8.74 -18.19 25.07
N GLU A 73 -8.54 -19.32 25.75
CA GLU A 73 -7.96 -19.35 27.10
C GLU A 73 -6.63 -18.57 27.18
N GLY A 74 -6.51 -17.74 28.22
CA GLY A 74 -5.36 -16.86 28.43
C GLY A 74 -5.37 -15.55 27.62
N LEU A 75 -6.39 -15.32 26.77
CA LEU A 75 -6.55 -14.07 26.02
C LEU A 75 -7.56 -13.13 26.69
N TYR A 76 -7.51 -11.85 26.34
CA TYR A 76 -8.34 -10.77 26.89
C TYR A 76 -9.82 -11.10 26.83
N ILE A 77 -10.34 -11.55 25.67
CA ILE A 77 -11.78 -11.81 25.52
C ILE A 77 -12.27 -12.91 26.48
N TRP A 78 -11.41 -13.89 26.79
CA TRP A 78 -11.77 -15.01 27.64
C TRP A 78 -11.82 -14.63 29.12
N GLN A 79 -11.30 -13.46 29.50
CA GLN A 79 -11.47 -12.92 30.85
C GLN A 79 -12.89 -12.39 31.09
N LYS A 80 -13.70 -12.22 30.04
CA LYS A 80 -15.05 -11.67 30.11
C LYS A 80 -16.10 -12.78 30.03
N GLU A 81 -16.81 -13.03 31.13
CA GLU A 81 -17.73 -14.18 31.24
C GLU A 81 -18.90 -14.12 30.24
N GLU A 82 -19.43 -12.93 29.95
CA GLU A 82 -20.53 -12.73 29.01
C GLU A 82 -20.17 -13.20 27.58
N TYR A 83 -18.92 -12.99 27.16
CA TYR A 83 -18.44 -13.37 25.83
C TYR A 83 -18.15 -14.87 25.73
N ARG A 84 -17.87 -15.57 26.84
CA ARG A 84 -17.72 -17.03 26.81
C ARG A 84 -19.01 -17.73 26.37
N ARG A 85 -20.17 -17.17 26.73
CA ARG A 85 -21.49 -17.70 26.32
C ARG A 85 -21.79 -17.48 24.85
N LEU A 86 -21.08 -16.55 24.21
CA LEU A 86 -21.24 -16.20 22.81
C LEU A 86 -20.42 -17.09 21.88
N GLN A 87 -19.37 -17.71 22.40
CA GLN A 87 -18.43 -18.51 21.62
C GLN A 87 -19.12 -19.71 20.96
N GLY A 88 -18.94 -19.86 19.66
CA GLY A 88 -19.43 -20.98 18.87
C GLY A 88 -20.95 -21.07 18.80
N THR A 89 -21.65 -19.94 18.82
CA THR A 89 -23.13 -19.92 18.89
C THR A 89 -23.83 -19.41 17.63
N TYR A 90 -23.11 -18.94 16.61
CA TYR A 90 -23.70 -18.36 15.39
C TYR A 90 -23.31 -19.17 14.14
N PRO A 91 -24.21 -19.34 13.17
CA PRO A 91 -23.81 -19.74 11.83
C PRO A 91 -22.97 -18.62 11.21
N VAL A 92 -21.80 -18.96 10.65
CA VAL A 92 -20.88 -17.99 10.03
C VAL A 92 -20.63 -18.38 8.58
N ILE A 93 -20.87 -17.45 7.66
CA ILE A 93 -20.39 -17.54 6.28
C ILE A 93 -19.07 -16.77 6.18
N PHE A 94 -17.98 -17.48 5.90
CA PHE A 94 -16.67 -16.88 5.62
C PHE A 94 -16.30 -17.03 4.15
N LEU A 95 -15.93 -15.91 3.51
CA LEU A 95 -15.49 -15.81 2.13
C LEU A 95 -14.24 -14.95 2.05
N SER A 96 -13.33 -15.28 1.13
CA SER A 96 -12.17 -14.46 0.83
C SER A 96 -12.02 -14.27 -0.68
N PHE A 97 -11.85 -13.03 -1.11
CA PHE A 97 -11.57 -12.69 -2.51
C PHE A 97 -10.07 -12.48 -2.77
N ALA A 98 -9.21 -12.80 -1.80
CA ALA A 98 -7.76 -12.65 -1.91
C ALA A 98 -7.12 -13.38 -3.10
N ASN A 99 -7.77 -14.46 -3.56
CA ASN A 99 -7.30 -15.30 -4.67
C ASN A 99 -7.98 -15.02 -6.02
N VAL A 100 -8.78 -13.94 -6.10
CA VAL A 100 -9.45 -13.54 -7.33
C VAL A 100 -8.60 -12.46 -8.01
N LYS A 101 -7.68 -12.92 -8.86
CA LYS A 101 -6.64 -12.09 -9.50
C LYS A 101 -6.64 -12.18 -11.02
N GLU A 102 -7.73 -12.65 -11.59
CA GLU A 102 -7.90 -12.84 -13.02
C GLU A 102 -7.87 -11.50 -13.76
N THR A 103 -7.35 -11.50 -14.99
CA THR A 103 -7.11 -10.28 -15.79
C THR A 103 -8.24 -9.98 -16.78
N SER A 104 -9.37 -10.70 -16.70
CA SER A 104 -10.55 -10.45 -17.51
C SER A 104 -11.83 -10.64 -16.70
N PHE A 105 -12.92 -9.97 -17.12
CA PHE A 105 -14.21 -10.07 -16.44
C PHE A 105 -14.75 -11.50 -16.40
N SER A 106 -14.72 -12.21 -17.53
CA SER A 106 -15.26 -13.58 -17.63
C SER A 106 -14.61 -14.53 -16.63
N GLU A 107 -13.28 -14.53 -16.56
CA GLU A 107 -12.53 -15.41 -15.65
C GLU A 107 -12.66 -14.97 -14.19
N THR A 108 -12.67 -13.66 -13.92
CA THR A 108 -12.92 -13.10 -12.57
C THR A 108 -14.29 -13.54 -12.04
N ARG A 109 -15.34 -13.39 -12.87
CA ARG A 109 -16.70 -13.80 -12.54
C ARG A 109 -16.77 -15.30 -12.26
N LYS A 110 -16.22 -16.14 -13.14
CA LYS A 110 -16.16 -17.60 -12.93
C LYS A 110 -15.47 -17.95 -11.61
N LYS A 111 -14.38 -17.25 -11.26
CA LYS A 111 -13.66 -17.48 -9.99
C LYS A 111 -14.49 -17.08 -8.76
N LEU A 112 -15.19 -15.95 -8.82
CA LEU A 112 -16.13 -15.53 -7.76
C LEU A 112 -17.24 -16.58 -7.59
N CYS A 113 -17.89 -16.98 -8.67
CA CYS A 113 -18.92 -18.02 -8.67
C CYS A 113 -18.37 -19.37 -8.19
N LYS A 114 -17.13 -19.73 -8.54
CA LYS A 114 -16.46 -20.94 -8.04
C LYS A 114 -16.24 -20.87 -6.52
N THR A 115 -15.85 -19.71 -6.01
CA THR A 115 -15.66 -19.48 -4.56
C THR A 115 -16.97 -19.67 -3.81
N ILE A 116 -18.07 -19.14 -4.34
CA ILE A 116 -19.43 -19.34 -3.81
C ILE A 116 -19.83 -20.82 -3.89
N GLN A 117 -19.56 -21.52 -5.00
CA GLN A 117 -19.84 -22.95 -5.11
C GLN A 117 -19.09 -23.77 -4.05
N LEU A 118 -17.82 -23.46 -3.78
CA LEU A 118 -17.03 -24.13 -2.74
C LEU A 118 -17.64 -23.89 -1.35
N LEU A 119 -18.16 -22.70 -1.09
CA LEU A 119 -18.90 -22.40 0.13
C LEU A 119 -20.18 -23.25 0.24
N TYR A 120 -20.98 -23.37 -0.83
CA TYR A 120 -22.16 -24.24 -0.84
C TYR A 120 -21.79 -25.70 -0.52
N ARG A 121 -20.67 -26.20 -1.07
CA ARG A 121 -20.20 -27.56 -0.77
C ARG A 121 -19.87 -27.78 0.71
N LYS A 122 -19.41 -26.76 1.44
CA LYS A 122 -19.20 -26.84 2.91
C LYS A 122 -20.50 -27.17 3.65
N TYR A 123 -21.63 -26.75 3.09
CA TYR A 123 -22.96 -26.90 3.69
C TYR A 123 -23.81 -27.97 2.98
N SER A 124 -23.20 -28.97 2.34
CA SER A 124 -23.95 -30.02 1.63
C SER A 124 -24.89 -30.82 2.54
N PHE A 125 -24.63 -30.86 3.85
CA PHE A 125 -25.52 -31.49 4.83
C PHE A 125 -26.92 -30.85 4.86
N LEU A 126 -27.09 -29.62 4.36
CA LEU A 126 -28.41 -28.97 4.24
C LEU A 126 -29.32 -29.67 3.22
N LEU A 127 -28.76 -30.50 2.33
CA LEU A 127 -29.52 -31.31 1.37
C LEU A 127 -30.13 -32.56 2.03
N GLU A 128 -29.71 -32.90 3.24
CA GLU A 128 -30.20 -34.06 3.98
C GLU A 128 -31.56 -33.75 4.64
N GLY A 129 -32.50 -34.69 4.50
CA GLY A 129 -33.84 -34.58 5.09
C GLY A 129 -34.78 -33.63 4.34
N ASP A 130 -35.74 -33.08 5.09
CA ASP A 130 -36.88 -32.31 4.58
C ASP A 130 -36.77 -30.81 4.88
N LEU A 131 -35.59 -30.33 5.30
CA LEU A 131 -35.38 -28.91 5.56
C LEU A 131 -35.59 -28.09 4.29
N LEU A 132 -35.05 -28.56 3.16
CA LEU A 132 -35.17 -27.94 1.84
C LEU A 132 -36.17 -28.71 0.99
N SER A 133 -37.02 -27.99 0.25
CA SER A 133 -37.86 -28.59 -0.79
C SER A 133 -37.01 -29.13 -1.94
N GLU A 134 -37.56 -30.02 -2.77
CA GLU A 134 -36.84 -30.57 -3.92
C GLU A 134 -36.37 -29.47 -4.91
N SER A 135 -37.18 -28.42 -5.10
CA SER A 135 -36.78 -27.25 -5.91
C SER A 135 -35.59 -26.50 -5.30
N GLU A 136 -35.57 -26.32 -3.98
CA GLU A 136 -34.46 -25.66 -3.29
C GLU A 136 -33.18 -26.53 -3.30
N LYS A 137 -33.32 -27.85 -3.20
CA LYS A 137 -32.20 -28.80 -3.38
C LYS A 137 -31.62 -28.69 -4.78
N GLU A 138 -32.47 -28.60 -5.81
CA GLU A 138 -32.01 -28.38 -7.18
C GLU A 138 -31.29 -27.02 -7.34
N GLU A 139 -31.84 -25.94 -6.80
CA GLU A 139 -31.21 -24.61 -6.83
C GLU A 139 -29.85 -24.62 -6.15
N PHE A 140 -29.75 -25.25 -4.98
CA PHE A 140 -28.50 -25.43 -4.25
C PHE A 140 -27.45 -26.15 -5.11
N LEU A 141 -27.85 -27.20 -5.82
CA LEU A 141 -26.96 -27.98 -6.69
C LEU A 141 -26.60 -27.27 -8.00
N LYS A 142 -27.42 -26.30 -8.46
CA LYS A 142 -27.17 -25.49 -9.66
C LYS A 142 -26.11 -24.40 -9.45
N VAL A 143 -25.73 -24.09 -8.20
CA VAL A 143 -24.64 -23.14 -7.91
C VAL A 143 -23.34 -23.63 -8.52
N SER A 144 -22.84 -22.88 -9.51
CA SER A 144 -21.71 -23.30 -10.33
C SER A 144 -20.93 -22.11 -10.87
N PRO A 145 -19.70 -22.31 -11.39
CA PRO A 145 -18.93 -21.22 -12.03
C PRO A 145 -19.64 -20.58 -13.23
N ASP A 146 -20.53 -21.35 -13.88
CA ASP A 146 -21.25 -20.98 -15.09
C ASP A 146 -22.70 -20.57 -14.83
N MET A 147 -23.11 -20.45 -13.55
CA MET A 147 -24.45 -19.97 -13.18
C MET A 147 -24.69 -18.56 -13.70
N GLU A 148 -25.95 -18.21 -13.95
CA GLU A 148 -26.38 -16.87 -14.38
C GLU A 148 -26.17 -15.79 -13.31
N ASP A 149 -26.10 -14.51 -13.71
CA ASP A 149 -25.83 -13.39 -12.80
C ASP A 149 -26.88 -13.24 -11.68
N TYR A 150 -28.15 -13.51 -11.98
CA TYR A 150 -29.22 -13.43 -10.98
C TYR A 150 -29.10 -14.54 -9.92
N ALA A 151 -28.62 -15.73 -10.31
CA ALA A 151 -28.40 -16.84 -9.40
C ALA A 151 -27.17 -16.55 -8.53
N ALA A 152 -26.10 -16.03 -9.14
CA ALA A 152 -24.91 -15.59 -8.43
C ALA A 152 -25.22 -14.52 -7.38
N SER A 153 -25.99 -13.49 -7.75
CA SER A 153 -26.29 -12.37 -6.85
C SER A 153 -27.11 -12.79 -5.63
N LEU A 154 -28.08 -13.71 -5.80
CA LEU A 154 -28.94 -14.20 -4.72
C LEU A 154 -28.31 -15.33 -3.88
N SER A 155 -27.26 -15.97 -4.37
CA SER A 155 -26.68 -17.17 -3.74
C SER A 155 -26.35 -17.02 -2.25
N LEU A 156 -25.66 -15.97 -1.83
CA LEU A 156 -25.29 -15.79 -0.41
C LEU A 156 -26.51 -15.49 0.48
N GLN A 157 -27.52 -14.81 -0.07
CA GLN A 157 -28.79 -14.59 0.62
C GLN A 157 -29.57 -15.90 0.79
N GLN A 158 -29.63 -16.74 -0.26
CA GLN A 158 -30.26 -18.05 -0.20
C GLN A 158 -29.55 -18.97 0.79
N LEU A 159 -28.22 -19.02 0.76
CA LEU A 159 -27.46 -19.79 1.74
C LEU A 159 -27.71 -19.29 3.17
N SER A 160 -27.82 -17.97 3.37
CA SER A 160 -28.17 -17.40 4.67
C SER A 160 -29.55 -17.86 5.15
N ASN A 161 -30.55 -17.91 4.26
CA ASN A 161 -31.87 -18.46 4.54
C ASN A 161 -31.80 -19.93 4.99
N TYR A 162 -31.08 -20.76 4.23
CA TYR A 162 -30.97 -22.19 4.54
C TYR A 162 -30.29 -22.43 5.89
N LEU A 163 -29.23 -21.67 6.20
CA LEU A 163 -28.56 -21.73 7.51
C LEU A 163 -29.45 -21.23 8.64
N TYR A 164 -30.22 -20.16 8.42
CA TYR A 164 -31.19 -19.67 9.40
C TYR A 164 -32.24 -20.74 9.72
N ARG A 165 -32.81 -21.40 8.70
CA ARG A 165 -33.79 -22.48 8.88
C ARG A 165 -33.19 -23.67 9.63
N TYR A 166 -31.93 -24.02 9.37
CA TYR A 166 -31.25 -25.14 10.03
C TYR A 166 -30.89 -24.84 11.49
N TYR A 167 -30.28 -23.68 11.76
CA TYR A 167 -29.72 -23.32 13.07
C TYR A 167 -30.65 -22.50 13.95
N GLY A 168 -31.75 -21.95 13.40
CA GLY A 168 -32.67 -21.07 14.11
C GLY A 168 -32.08 -19.70 14.49
N LYS A 169 -30.99 -19.29 13.82
CA LYS A 169 -30.27 -18.04 14.09
C LYS A 169 -29.84 -17.36 12.80
N ASN A 170 -29.87 -16.03 12.82
CA ASN A 170 -29.34 -15.22 11.74
C ASN A 170 -27.82 -15.42 11.59
N VAL A 171 -27.32 -15.18 10.39
CA VAL A 171 -25.96 -15.53 9.96
C VAL A 171 -25.02 -14.35 10.10
N LEU A 172 -23.82 -14.60 10.60
CA LEU A 172 -22.72 -13.64 10.52
C LEU A 172 -21.96 -13.84 9.20
N ILE A 173 -21.72 -12.76 8.45
CA ILE A 173 -21.00 -12.82 7.17
C ILE A 173 -19.65 -12.12 7.29
N LEU A 174 -18.57 -12.86 7.04
CA LEU A 174 -17.20 -12.39 7.07
C LEU A 174 -16.62 -12.45 5.65
N LEU A 175 -16.30 -11.29 5.06
CA LEU A 175 -15.74 -11.18 3.72
C LEU A 175 -14.35 -10.53 3.75
N ASP A 176 -13.32 -11.33 3.50
CA ASP A 176 -11.93 -10.90 3.48
C ASP A 176 -11.46 -10.48 2.08
N GLU A 177 -10.58 -9.48 2.04
CA GLU A 177 -10.01 -8.88 0.82
C GLU A 177 -11.02 -8.57 -0.30
N TYR A 178 -12.13 -7.94 0.05
CA TYR A 178 -13.23 -7.66 -0.89
C TYR A 178 -12.81 -6.83 -2.13
N ASP A 179 -11.77 -6.01 -1.98
CA ASP A 179 -11.29 -5.04 -2.98
C ASP A 179 -10.23 -5.61 -3.93
N THR A 180 -9.66 -6.79 -3.67
CA THR A 180 -8.66 -7.45 -4.54
C THR A 180 -9.14 -7.58 -5.99
N PRO A 181 -10.31 -8.19 -6.30
CA PRO A 181 -10.77 -8.32 -7.69
C PRO A 181 -11.07 -6.95 -8.34
N MET A 182 -11.46 -5.96 -7.54
CA MET A 182 -11.74 -4.60 -8.02
C MET A 182 -10.46 -3.88 -8.44
N GLN A 183 -9.36 -4.09 -7.71
CA GLN A 183 -8.04 -3.57 -8.09
C GLN A 183 -7.59 -4.13 -9.44
N GLU A 184 -7.74 -5.45 -9.65
CA GLU A 184 -7.39 -6.09 -10.92
C GLU A 184 -8.30 -5.64 -12.07
N ALA A 185 -9.60 -5.46 -11.82
CA ALA A 185 -10.53 -4.93 -12.81
C ALA A 185 -10.17 -3.51 -13.26
N TYR A 186 -9.68 -2.68 -12.35
CA TYR A 186 -9.17 -1.36 -12.70
C TYR A 186 -7.89 -1.43 -13.54
N VAL A 187 -6.91 -2.23 -13.10
CA VAL A 187 -5.61 -2.36 -13.80
C VAL A 187 -5.78 -2.91 -15.22
N ASN A 188 -6.70 -3.85 -15.42
CA ASN A 188 -6.92 -4.56 -16.67
C ASN A 188 -8.12 -4.04 -17.49
N GLY A 189 -8.80 -2.99 -17.04
CA GLY A 189 -9.79 -2.26 -17.84
C GLY A 189 -11.20 -2.85 -17.94
N PHE A 190 -11.64 -3.69 -16.99
CA PHE A 190 -12.99 -4.28 -16.93
C PHE A 190 -13.79 -3.86 -15.69
N TRP A 191 -13.50 -2.65 -15.19
CA TRP A 191 -14.07 -2.10 -13.95
C TRP A 191 -15.60 -2.02 -13.95
N ASN A 192 -16.22 -1.60 -15.05
CA ASN A 192 -17.65 -1.31 -15.09
C ASN A 192 -18.48 -2.60 -14.97
N GLU A 193 -18.07 -3.65 -15.68
CA GLU A 193 -18.69 -4.96 -15.69
C GLU A 193 -18.61 -5.60 -14.30
N LEU A 194 -17.41 -5.62 -13.69
CA LEU A 194 -17.24 -6.18 -12.36
C LEU A 194 -17.95 -5.36 -11.29
N SER A 195 -17.94 -4.03 -11.39
CA SER A 195 -18.65 -3.15 -10.45
C SER A 195 -20.15 -3.45 -10.44
N SER A 196 -20.76 -3.64 -11.61
CA SER A 196 -22.18 -3.96 -11.73
C SER A 196 -22.52 -5.31 -11.08
N PHE A 197 -21.74 -6.35 -11.40
CA PHE A 197 -21.90 -7.69 -10.81
C PHE A 197 -21.76 -7.66 -9.28
N THR A 198 -20.68 -7.04 -8.79
CA THR A 198 -20.37 -6.98 -7.35
C THR A 198 -21.41 -6.17 -6.58
N ARG A 199 -21.90 -5.06 -7.15
CA ARG A 199 -22.98 -4.27 -6.55
C ARG A 199 -24.23 -5.11 -6.32
N ASN A 200 -24.66 -5.89 -7.32
CA ASN A 200 -25.86 -6.73 -7.21
C ASN A 200 -25.68 -7.81 -6.14
N LEU A 201 -24.52 -8.50 -6.14
CA LEU A 201 -24.18 -9.48 -5.12
C LEU A 201 -24.17 -8.88 -3.72
N PHE A 202 -23.50 -7.74 -3.52
CA PHE A 202 -23.37 -7.11 -2.21
C PHE A 202 -24.69 -6.52 -1.72
N ASN A 203 -25.53 -5.97 -2.60
CA ASN A 203 -26.86 -5.49 -2.25
C ASN A 203 -27.72 -6.64 -1.69
N ALA A 204 -27.81 -7.77 -2.41
CA ALA A 204 -28.55 -8.93 -1.97
C ALA A 204 -28.00 -9.54 -0.67
N THR A 205 -26.67 -9.54 -0.49
CA THR A 205 -25.98 -10.15 0.64
C THR A 205 -26.05 -9.30 1.92
N PHE A 206 -25.81 -7.99 1.82
CA PHE A 206 -25.54 -7.12 2.98
C PHE A 206 -26.66 -6.12 3.29
N LYS A 207 -27.62 -5.92 2.39
CA LYS A 207 -28.75 -4.99 2.60
C LYS A 207 -30.10 -5.68 2.48
N GLY A 208 -30.30 -6.45 1.41
CA GLY A 208 -31.56 -7.13 1.14
C GLY A 208 -31.73 -8.46 1.88
N ASN A 209 -30.79 -8.85 2.75
CA ASN A 209 -30.78 -10.15 3.41
C ASN A 209 -31.44 -10.10 4.80
N PRO A 210 -32.68 -10.61 4.96
CA PRO A 210 -33.37 -10.63 6.25
C PRO A 210 -32.77 -11.64 7.25
N TYR A 211 -31.89 -12.53 6.78
CA TYR A 211 -31.24 -13.56 7.58
C TYR A 211 -29.82 -13.17 7.99
N LEU A 212 -29.39 -11.94 7.68
CA LEU A 212 -28.12 -11.39 8.14
C LEU A 212 -28.26 -10.93 9.58
N GLU A 213 -27.39 -11.43 10.46
CA GLU A 213 -27.22 -10.86 11.79
C GLU A 213 -26.35 -9.61 11.68
N ARG A 214 -25.07 -9.80 11.31
CA ARG A 214 -24.07 -8.73 11.13
C ARG A 214 -22.97 -9.19 10.18
N ALA A 215 -22.23 -8.23 9.62
CA ALA A 215 -21.13 -8.52 8.71
C ALA A 215 -19.87 -7.69 8.96
N ILE A 216 -18.72 -8.31 8.69
CA ILE A 216 -17.43 -7.62 8.56
C ILE A 216 -16.89 -7.86 7.15
N MET A 217 -16.52 -6.78 6.49
CA MET A 217 -15.74 -6.78 5.26
C MET A 217 -14.35 -6.22 5.57
N THR A 218 -13.30 -6.76 4.96
CA THR A 218 -11.98 -6.14 5.05
C THR A 218 -11.29 -5.98 3.71
N GLY A 219 -10.49 -4.91 3.58
CA GLY A 219 -9.76 -4.57 2.38
C GLY A 219 -8.65 -3.56 2.65
N ILE A 220 -8.07 -3.00 1.59
CA ILE A 220 -7.06 -1.94 1.67
C ILE A 220 -7.71 -0.58 1.43
N THR A 221 -8.55 -0.48 0.42
CA THR A 221 -9.21 0.78 0.04
C THR A 221 -10.70 0.73 0.33
N ARG A 222 -11.29 1.90 0.55
CA ARG A 222 -12.74 2.05 0.55
C ARG A 222 -13.15 2.52 -0.84
N ILE A 223 -13.59 1.58 -1.66
CA ILE A 223 -14.17 1.90 -2.98
C ILE A 223 -15.41 2.78 -2.79
N SER A 224 -15.56 3.80 -3.64
CA SER A 224 -16.65 4.79 -3.54
C SER A 224 -18.05 4.18 -3.52
N LYS A 225 -18.96 4.88 -2.82
CA LYS A 225 -20.40 4.62 -2.88
C LYS A 225 -20.93 4.71 -4.30
N GLU A 226 -20.43 5.57 -5.18
CA GLU A 226 -20.96 5.68 -6.54
C GLU A 226 -20.68 4.44 -7.44
N SER A 227 -19.86 3.49 -6.97
CA SER A 227 -19.53 2.25 -7.69
C SER A 227 -20.29 1.05 -7.10
N ILE A 228 -19.66 0.26 -6.22
CA ILE A 228 -20.20 -1.01 -5.71
C ILE A 228 -21.10 -0.85 -4.48
N PHE A 229 -20.99 0.27 -3.77
CA PHE A 229 -21.74 0.53 -2.53
C PHE A 229 -22.88 1.53 -2.71
N SER A 230 -23.33 1.80 -3.95
CA SER A 230 -24.30 2.89 -4.23
C SER A 230 -25.60 2.67 -3.49
N ASP A 231 -25.96 1.41 -3.34
CA ASP A 231 -27.19 1.01 -2.72
C ASP A 231 -26.99 0.60 -1.26
N LEU A 232 -25.75 0.52 -0.75
CA LEU A 232 -25.39 0.08 0.60
C LEU A 232 -25.28 1.26 1.57
N ASN A 233 -26.45 1.76 1.99
CA ASN A 233 -26.57 2.86 2.94
C ASN A 233 -26.38 2.46 4.41
N ASN A 234 -26.36 1.16 4.73
CA ASN A 234 -26.13 0.60 6.07
C ASN A 234 -24.65 0.30 6.38
N LEU A 235 -23.72 0.65 5.48
CA LEU A 235 -22.30 0.35 5.63
C LEU A 235 -21.56 1.36 6.53
N LYS A 236 -21.05 0.88 7.67
CA LYS A 236 -20.09 1.63 8.50
C LYS A 236 -18.66 1.38 8.03
N ALA A 237 -18.07 2.35 7.34
CA ALA A 237 -16.67 2.29 6.93
C ALA A 237 -15.72 2.81 8.03
N ILE A 238 -14.71 2.00 8.36
CA ILE A 238 -13.61 2.29 9.26
C ILE A 238 -12.32 2.29 8.43
N THR A 239 -11.76 3.48 8.25
CA THR A 239 -10.60 3.76 7.40
C THR A 239 -9.36 4.06 8.22
N VAL A 240 -8.24 4.38 7.57
CA VAL A 240 -6.98 4.72 8.25
C VAL A 240 -7.08 6.01 9.08
N THR A 241 -7.96 6.95 8.74
CA THR A 241 -8.19 8.16 9.56
C THR A 241 -9.28 7.98 10.64
N SER A 242 -9.88 6.79 10.74
CA SER A 242 -10.93 6.52 11.73
C SER A 242 -10.36 6.15 13.09
N GLU A 243 -10.94 6.69 14.17
CA GLU A 243 -10.55 6.38 15.56
C GLU A 243 -10.94 4.96 16.01
N LYS A 244 -12.03 4.42 15.46
CA LYS A 244 -12.49 3.07 15.83
C LYS A 244 -11.46 2.02 15.40
N TYR A 245 -11.19 1.06 16.28
CA TYR A 245 -10.30 -0.09 16.03
C TYR A 245 -8.87 0.32 15.63
N ALA A 246 -8.40 1.47 16.12
CA ALA A 246 -7.10 2.03 15.73
C ALA A 246 -5.90 1.14 16.16
N ASP A 247 -6.01 0.44 17.29
CA ASP A 247 -4.98 -0.45 17.85
C ASP A 247 -5.28 -1.95 17.68
N CYS A 248 -6.42 -2.28 17.05
CA CYS A 248 -6.84 -3.66 16.80
C CYS A 248 -6.10 -4.31 15.62
N PHE A 249 -5.50 -3.50 14.74
CA PHE A 249 -4.72 -3.95 13.59
C PHE A 249 -3.33 -3.31 13.64
N GLY A 250 -2.30 -4.12 13.41
CA GLY A 250 -0.92 -3.69 13.67
C GLY A 250 -0.49 -3.92 15.11
N PHE A 251 0.78 -3.65 15.40
CA PHE A 251 1.32 -3.70 16.76
C PHE A 251 1.59 -2.29 17.26
N THR A 252 1.19 -2.00 18.48
CA THR A 252 1.58 -0.77 19.17
C THR A 252 3.05 -0.83 19.58
N GLU A 253 3.67 0.32 19.80
CA GLU A 253 5.04 0.38 20.33
C GLU A 253 5.24 -0.49 21.58
N ALA A 254 4.31 -0.45 22.53
CA ALA A 254 4.39 -1.24 23.75
C ALA A 254 4.41 -2.76 23.46
N GLU A 255 3.61 -3.21 22.49
CA GLU A 255 3.58 -4.62 22.08
C GLU A 255 4.88 -5.02 21.35
N VAL A 256 5.42 -4.15 20.49
CA VAL A 256 6.70 -4.38 19.81
C VAL A 256 7.86 -4.43 20.81
N PHE A 257 7.90 -3.50 21.76
CA PHE A 257 8.97 -3.45 22.76
C PHE A 257 8.90 -4.66 23.69
N SER A 258 7.70 -5.06 24.10
CA SER A 258 7.51 -6.30 24.88
C SER A 258 7.96 -7.54 24.12
N ALA A 259 7.69 -7.58 22.81
CA ALA A 259 8.19 -8.66 21.95
C ALA A 259 9.72 -8.65 21.89
N LEU A 260 10.35 -7.51 21.61
CA LEU A 260 11.82 -7.41 21.60
C LEU A 260 12.45 -7.85 22.92
N ASP A 261 11.83 -7.51 24.05
CA ASP A 261 12.28 -7.94 25.38
C ASP A 261 12.15 -9.46 25.56
N GLU A 262 11.06 -10.09 25.08
CA GLU A 262 10.87 -11.55 25.09
C GLU A 262 12.00 -12.29 24.36
N TYR A 263 12.51 -11.72 23.26
CA TYR A 263 13.58 -12.29 22.43
C TYR A 263 15.00 -11.81 22.82
N GLY A 264 15.15 -11.02 23.89
CA GLY A 264 16.46 -10.51 24.34
C GLY A 264 17.08 -9.47 23.41
N LEU A 265 16.25 -8.74 22.65
CA LEU A 265 16.64 -7.71 21.67
C LEU A 265 16.32 -6.28 22.18
N SER A 266 16.35 -6.06 23.49
CA SER A 266 15.98 -4.77 24.11
C SER A 266 16.85 -3.61 23.64
N ASP A 267 18.13 -3.86 23.34
CA ASP A 267 19.10 -2.89 22.81
C ASP A 267 18.78 -2.47 21.37
N LYS A 268 17.96 -3.23 20.65
CA LYS A 268 17.57 -2.98 19.26
C LYS A 268 16.32 -2.11 19.09
N LYS A 269 15.64 -1.73 20.17
CA LYS A 269 14.46 -0.84 20.13
C LYS A 269 14.68 0.43 19.28
N PRO A 270 15.79 1.18 19.41
CA PRO A 270 16.00 2.37 18.59
C PRO A 270 16.12 2.09 17.09
N GLU A 271 16.81 0.99 16.72
CA GLU A 271 16.99 0.57 15.33
C GLU A 271 15.65 0.12 14.70
N VAL A 272 14.87 -0.68 15.44
CA VAL A 272 13.53 -1.15 15.04
C VAL A 272 12.57 0.02 14.88
N LYS A 273 12.57 0.97 15.82
CA LYS A 273 11.78 2.20 15.73
C LYS A 273 12.14 2.99 14.47
N ALA A 274 13.42 3.26 14.24
CA ALA A 274 13.87 4.00 13.06
C ALA A 274 13.49 3.36 11.71
N TRP A 275 13.33 2.03 11.65
CA TRP A 275 12.99 1.31 10.42
C TRP A 275 11.49 1.14 10.21
N TYR A 276 10.77 0.71 11.24
CA TYR A 276 9.42 0.14 11.11
C TYR A 276 8.32 1.01 11.71
N ASP A 277 8.68 1.98 12.56
CA ASP A 277 7.71 2.90 13.16
C ASP A 277 7.20 3.94 12.17
N GLY A 278 5.93 4.30 12.31
CA GLY A 278 5.37 5.47 11.64
C GLY A 278 3.97 5.31 11.08
N PHE A 279 3.29 4.17 11.25
CA PHE A 279 1.88 4.13 10.87
C PHE A 279 1.03 4.90 11.90
N VAL A 280 0.06 5.63 11.39
CA VAL A 280 -0.91 6.40 12.19
C VAL A 280 -2.31 5.97 11.79
N PHE A 281 -3.13 5.56 12.76
CA PHE A 281 -4.53 5.23 12.56
C PHE A 281 -5.43 6.06 13.47
N GLY A 282 -6.31 6.89 12.89
CA GLY A 282 -7.01 7.94 13.64
C GLY A 282 -5.98 8.84 14.35
N ASN A 283 -6.12 9.01 15.66
CA ASN A 283 -5.14 9.70 16.50
C ASN A 283 -4.08 8.78 17.11
N LYS A 284 -4.10 7.48 16.82
CA LYS A 284 -3.12 6.53 17.36
C LYS A 284 -1.88 6.49 16.47
N ALA A 285 -0.82 7.12 16.95
CA ALA A 285 0.52 7.02 16.37
C ALA A 285 1.26 5.75 16.87
N ASP A 286 2.47 5.57 16.36
CA ASP A 286 3.42 4.53 16.73
C ASP A 286 2.88 3.10 16.56
N ILE A 287 2.19 2.89 15.43
CA ILE A 287 1.75 1.57 14.99
C ILE A 287 2.78 0.99 14.03
N TYR A 288 3.07 -0.29 14.22
CA TYR A 288 4.05 -1.06 13.48
C TYR A 288 3.36 -2.13 12.63
N ASN A 289 3.92 -2.40 11.46
CA ASN A 289 3.46 -3.48 10.60
C ASN A 289 3.82 -4.86 11.22
N PRO A 290 2.84 -5.75 11.47
CA PRO A 290 3.10 -7.06 12.09
C PRO A 290 4.06 -7.92 11.28
N TRP A 291 3.98 -7.89 9.95
CA TRP A 291 4.84 -8.69 9.09
C TRP A 291 6.30 -8.24 9.17
N SER A 292 6.57 -6.94 9.17
CA SER A 292 7.93 -6.43 9.35
C SER A 292 8.52 -6.82 10.71
N ILE A 293 7.73 -6.70 11.79
CA ILE A 293 8.19 -7.09 13.13
C ILE A 293 8.42 -8.59 13.26
N ILE A 294 7.48 -9.42 12.77
CA ILE A 294 7.63 -10.89 12.85
C ILE A 294 8.86 -11.36 12.06
N ASN A 295 9.12 -10.80 10.86
CA ASN A 295 10.33 -11.14 10.11
C ASN A 295 11.60 -10.66 10.83
N TYR A 296 11.59 -9.46 11.40
CA TYR A 296 12.72 -8.97 12.19
C TYR A 296 13.02 -9.89 13.39
N LEU A 297 11.99 -10.30 14.14
CA LEU A 297 12.14 -11.22 15.27
C LEU A 297 12.64 -12.61 14.85
N ALA A 298 12.35 -13.06 13.63
CA ALA A 298 12.84 -14.34 13.12
C ALA A 298 14.28 -14.28 12.59
N GLU A 299 14.60 -13.23 11.84
CA GLU A 299 15.85 -13.12 11.07
C GLU A 299 16.94 -12.31 11.79
N HIS A 300 16.55 -11.49 12.78
CA HIS A 300 17.40 -10.54 13.49
C HIS A 300 18.13 -9.55 12.54
N LYS A 301 17.50 -9.25 11.40
CA LYS A 301 18.04 -8.36 10.36
C LYS A 301 17.03 -7.28 10.02
N LEU A 302 17.52 -6.07 9.81
CA LEU A 302 16.70 -4.97 9.29
C LEU A 302 16.53 -5.14 7.79
N GLY A 303 15.35 -4.82 7.28
CA GLY A 303 15.00 -5.01 5.88
C GLY A 303 13.58 -4.56 5.56
N ALA A 304 13.31 -4.35 4.28
CA ALA A 304 12.03 -3.90 3.73
C ALA A 304 11.03 -5.07 3.56
N TYR A 305 10.71 -5.77 4.65
CA TYR A 305 9.87 -6.97 4.66
C TYR A 305 8.43 -6.80 4.14
N TRP A 306 7.70 -5.77 4.60
CA TRP A 306 6.36 -5.41 4.15
C TRP A 306 6.37 -4.89 2.72
N ALA A 307 7.25 -3.93 2.45
CA ALA A 307 7.38 -3.25 1.16
C ALA A 307 7.63 -4.21 -0.01
N ASN A 308 8.40 -5.28 0.22
CA ASN A 308 8.72 -6.28 -0.81
C ASN A 308 7.58 -7.28 -1.08
N THR A 309 6.49 -7.26 -0.30
CA THR A 309 5.36 -8.20 -0.47
C THR A 309 4.16 -7.63 -1.21
N SER A 310 4.14 -6.32 -1.50
CA SER A 310 3.04 -5.67 -2.20
C SER A 310 3.21 -5.75 -3.72
N SER A 311 2.12 -6.10 -4.41
CA SER A 311 2.02 -5.83 -5.85
C SER A 311 1.92 -4.30 -5.99
N ASN A 312 3.07 -3.66 -6.16
CA ASN A 312 3.18 -2.22 -6.29
C ASN A 312 2.85 -1.75 -7.72
N SER A 313 2.31 -2.62 -8.57
CA SER A 313 2.04 -2.32 -9.98
C SER A 313 1.13 -1.11 -10.15
N LEU A 314 0.05 -1.00 -9.34
CA LEU A 314 -0.87 0.13 -9.39
C LEU A 314 -0.18 1.44 -8.95
N VAL A 315 0.51 1.43 -7.81
CA VAL A 315 1.20 2.61 -7.29
C VAL A 315 2.33 3.05 -8.24
N GLY A 316 3.13 2.10 -8.70
CA GLY A 316 4.20 2.35 -9.65
C GLY A 316 3.67 2.89 -10.97
N LYS A 317 2.56 2.35 -11.48
CA LYS A 317 1.87 2.88 -12.67
C LYS A 317 1.42 4.32 -12.45
N LEU A 318 0.75 4.63 -11.34
CA LEU A 318 0.22 5.97 -11.05
C LEU A 318 1.31 7.02 -10.85
N LEU A 319 2.41 6.66 -10.17
CA LEU A 319 3.55 7.56 -9.99
C LEU A 319 4.31 7.77 -11.30
N ARG A 320 4.48 6.69 -12.08
CA ARG A 320 5.15 6.75 -13.39
C ARG A 320 4.35 7.58 -14.38
N GLU A 321 3.05 7.33 -14.54
CA GLU A 321 2.15 8.03 -15.48
C GLU A 321 1.60 9.36 -14.92
N GLY A 322 1.96 9.72 -13.68
CA GLY A 322 1.44 10.89 -13.00
C GLY A 322 1.85 12.22 -13.63
N SER A 323 1.09 13.28 -13.32
CA SER A 323 1.35 14.65 -13.75
C SER A 323 2.69 15.18 -13.23
N LYS A 324 3.18 16.28 -13.85
CA LYS A 324 4.30 17.09 -13.34
C LYS A 324 4.22 17.38 -11.84
N ASN A 325 3.04 17.72 -11.31
CA ASN A 325 2.88 18.08 -9.90
C ASN A 325 3.04 16.86 -8.98
N ILE A 326 2.46 15.70 -9.37
CA ILE A 326 2.61 14.45 -8.62
C ILE A 326 4.08 14.10 -8.46
N LYS A 327 4.86 14.24 -9.53
CA LYS A 327 6.29 13.91 -9.52
C LYS A 327 7.07 14.87 -8.60
N GLN A 328 6.76 16.16 -8.60
CA GLN A 328 7.37 17.14 -7.68
C GLN A 328 7.01 16.89 -6.21
N ASP A 329 5.74 16.61 -5.93
CA ASP A 329 5.29 16.27 -4.58
C ASP A 329 5.98 14.99 -4.08
N PHE A 330 6.13 14.00 -4.96
CA PHE A 330 6.79 12.75 -4.63
C PHE A 330 8.29 12.93 -4.33
N GLU A 331 8.97 13.84 -5.03
CA GLU A 331 10.34 14.23 -4.73
C GLU A 331 10.46 14.85 -3.33
N ILE A 332 9.53 15.72 -2.93
CA ILE A 332 9.47 16.29 -1.57
C ILE A 332 9.40 15.16 -0.53
N LEU A 333 8.53 14.16 -0.75
CA LEU A 333 8.39 13.01 0.12
C LEU A 333 9.69 12.19 0.24
N LEU A 334 10.38 11.92 -0.87
CA LEU A 334 11.65 11.17 -0.88
C LEU A 334 12.79 11.89 -0.15
N LYS A 335 12.73 13.22 -0.08
CA LYS A 335 13.65 14.07 0.69
C LYS A 335 13.28 14.14 2.18
N GLY A 336 12.20 13.48 2.61
CA GLY A 336 11.68 13.51 3.98
C GLY A 336 10.84 14.73 4.30
N GLY A 337 10.31 15.42 3.27
CA GLY A 337 9.39 16.54 3.43
C GLY A 337 7.95 16.09 3.65
N CYS A 338 7.08 17.08 3.90
CA CYS A 338 5.66 16.89 4.18
C CYS A 338 4.81 17.57 3.09
N LEU A 339 3.73 16.91 2.67
CA LEU A 339 2.75 17.45 1.73
C LEU A 339 1.48 17.91 2.43
N LYS A 340 0.91 19.06 2.02
CA LYS A 340 -0.42 19.49 2.45
C LYS A 340 -1.43 19.18 1.34
N LYS A 341 -2.30 18.18 1.54
CA LYS A 341 -3.27 17.72 0.53
C LYS A 341 -4.67 17.51 1.10
N VAL A 342 -5.68 17.61 0.25
CA VAL A 342 -7.04 17.16 0.57
C VAL A 342 -7.12 15.68 0.21
N ILE A 343 -7.70 14.89 1.11
CA ILE A 343 -7.87 13.44 0.95
C ILE A 343 -9.34 13.10 0.88
N ASP A 344 -9.68 12.24 -0.07
CA ASP A 344 -10.97 11.56 -0.14
C ASP A 344 -10.76 10.07 0.07
N GLU A 345 -11.14 9.57 1.24
CA GLU A 345 -11.04 8.14 1.55
C GLU A 345 -12.06 7.29 0.78
N GLN A 346 -13.05 7.90 0.12
CA GLN A 346 -13.92 7.21 -0.83
C GLN A 346 -13.26 7.22 -2.21
N ILE A 347 -12.38 6.25 -2.43
CA ILE A 347 -11.60 6.19 -3.66
C ILE A 347 -12.49 5.78 -4.82
N VAL A 348 -12.69 6.70 -5.77
CA VAL A 348 -13.31 6.41 -7.06
C VAL A 348 -12.20 6.01 -8.03
N TYR A 349 -12.00 4.71 -8.24
CA TYR A 349 -10.89 4.20 -9.05
C TYR A 349 -10.89 4.76 -10.48
N ASN A 350 -12.05 4.91 -11.10
CA ASN A 350 -12.19 5.51 -12.43
C ASN A 350 -11.73 6.98 -12.52
N GLN A 351 -11.52 7.67 -11.40
CA GLN A 351 -11.00 9.05 -11.34
C GLN A 351 -9.51 9.13 -10.98
N LEU A 352 -8.82 8.00 -10.77
CA LEU A 352 -7.40 7.99 -10.39
C LEU A 352 -6.49 8.66 -11.44
N HIS A 353 -6.83 8.59 -12.72
CA HIS A 353 -6.10 9.30 -13.78
C HIS A 353 -6.44 10.79 -13.86
N ALA A 354 -7.58 11.21 -13.30
CA ALA A 354 -8.12 12.57 -13.45
C ALA A 354 -7.92 13.46 -12.22
N LYS A 355 -7.73 12.87 -11.03
CA LYS A 355 -7.63 13.60 -9.76
C LYS A 355 -6.39 13.19 -8.98
N GLU A 356 -5.46 14.12 -8.81
CA GLU A 356 -4.25 13.91 -8.01
C GLU A 356 -4.57 13.54 -6.54
N SER A 357 -5.63 14.11 -5.97
CA SER A 357 -6.08 13.77 -4.61
C SER A 357 -6.42 12.29 -4.44
N ALA A 358 -6.93 11.63 -5.48
CA ALA A 358 -7.25 10.21 -5.43
C ALA A 358 -6.00 9.32 -5.32
N ILE A 359 -4.88 9.76 -5.93
CA ILE A 359 -3.58 9.07 -5.81
C ILE A 359 -3.06 9.20 -4.39
N TRP A 360 -3.10 10.40 -3.79
CA TRP A 360 -2.68 10.60 -2.41
C TRP A 360 -3.56 9.84 -1.41
N SER A 361 -4.88 9.79 -1.64
CA SER A 361 -5.81 8.95 -0.87
C SER A 361 -5.45 7.47 -0.94
N LEU A 362 -5.13 6.96 -2.15
CA LEU A 362 -4.72 5.58 -2.34
C LEU A 362 -3.40 5.27 -1.62
N LEU A 363 -2.42 6.19 -1.69
CA LEU A 363 -1.14 6.03 -1.02
C LEU A 363 -1.28 6.02 0.51
N LEU A 364 -2.17 6.86 1.05
CA LEU A 364 -2.51 6.88 2.48
C LEU A 364 -3.24 5.59 2.91
N ALA A 365 -4.29 5.18 2.18
CA ALA A 365 -5.02 3.93 2.46
C ALA A 365 -4.12 2.69 2.35
N GLY A 366 -3.18 2.70 1.41
CA GLY A 366 -2.17 1.68 1.22
C GLY A 366 -1.08 1.65 2.29
N GLY A 367 -1.03 2.64 3.20
CA GLY A 367 -0.04 2.73 4.27
C GLY A 367 1.35 3.19 3.81
N TYR A 368 1.48 3.73 2.59
CA TYR A 368 2.72 4.33 2.10
C TYR A 368 2.94 5.75 2.64
N LEU A 369 1.83 6.42 2.96
CA LEU A 369 1.83 7.71 3.64
C LEU A 369 1.21 7.58 5.02
N LYS A 370 1.61 8.48 5.92
CA LYS A 370 0.97 8.72 7.21
C LYS A 370 0.46 10.16 7.28
N ALA A 371 -0.68 10.35 7.94
CA ALA A 371 -1.18 11.68 8.27
C ALA A 371 -0.62 12.11 9.62
N VAL A 372 0.33 13.07 9.62
CA VAL A 372 0.97 13.56 10.85
C VAL A 372 0.17 14.68 11.54
N GLN A 373 -0.64 15.39 10.76
CA GLN A 373 -1.50 16.46 11.26
C GLN A 373 -2.70 16.65 10.32
N THR A 374 -3.81 17.10 10.88
CA THR A 374 -4.97 17.59 10.13
C THR A 374 -5.24 19.06 10.44
N GLU A 375 -5.70 19.80 9.44
CA GLU A 375 -6.11 21.19 9.57
C GLU A 375 -7.48 21.35 8.90
N GLN A 376 -8.50 21.69 9.69
CA GLN A 376 -9.83 21.94 9.16
C GLN A 376 -10.05 23.45 8.97
N ILE A 377 -10.40 23.84 7.76
CA ILE A 377 -10.81 25.21 7.45
C ILE A 377 -12.28 25.36 7.84
N ALA A 378 -12.55 26.09 8.92
CA ALA A 378 -13.91 26.24 9.47
C ALA A 378 -14.92 26.84 8.48
N SER A 379 -14.49 27.74 7.58
CA SER A 379 -15.38 28.40 6.61
C SER A 379 -15.87 27.49 5.50
N THR A 380 -15.06 26.50 5.08
CA THR A 380 -15.41 25.58 3.98
C THR A 380 -15.69 24.15 4.46
N GLY A 381 -15.34 23.84 5.72
CA GLY A 381 -15.34 22.48 6.24
C GLY A 381 -14.24 21.59 5.65
N THR A 382 -13.38 22.11 4.78
CA THR A 382 -12.32 21.33 4.11
C THR A 382 -11.26 20.91 5.11
N VAL A 383 -10.92 19.62 5.12
CA VAL A 383 -9.83 19.08 5.93
C VAL A 383 -8.60 18.87 5.06
N TYR A 384 -7.52 19.53 5.43
CA TYR A 384 -6.19 19.29 4.87
C TYR A 384 -5.44 18.30 5.75
N TYR A 385 -4.74 17.38 5.09
CA TYR A 385 -3.87 16.39 5.70
C TYR A 385 -2.43 16.75 5.39
N TYR A 386 -1.60 16.71 6.42
CA TYR A 386 -0.16 16.81 6.34
C TYR A 386 0.41 15.40 6.24
N LEU A 387 0.98 15.06 5.09
CA LEU A 387 1.35 13.71 4.70
C LEU A 387 2.86 13.57 4.57
N GLU A 388 3.39 12.51 5.17
CA GLU A 388 4.79 12.11 5.07
C GLU A 388 4.88 10.65 4.64
N LEU A 389 6.05 10.22 4.14
CA LEU A 389 6.32 8.79 4.01
C LEU A 389 6.22 8.12 5.37
N THR A 390 5.58 6.96 5.43
CA THR A 390 5.28 6.27 6.69
C THR A 390 6.55 6.03 7.50
N ASN A 391 7.54 5.35 6.89
CA ASN A 391 8.77 4.94 7.55
C ASN A 391 9.91 4.72 6.55
N LYS A 392 11.08 4.32 7.06
CA LYS A 392 12.28 4.07 6.24
C LYS A 392 12.08 2.93 5.24
N GLU A 393 11.35 1.89 5.63
CA GLU A 393 11.02 0.77 4.75
C GLU A 393 10.25 1.23 3.50
N VAL A 394 9.25 2.10 3.66
CA VAL A 394 8.51 2.67 2.52
C VAL A 394 9.41 3.54 1.64
N ARG A 395 10.30 4.34 2.24
CA ARG A 395 11.25 5.14 1.49
C ARG A 395 12.16 4.26 0.62
N SER A 396 12.73 3.21 1.20
CA SER A 396 13.58 2.25 0.47
C SER A 396 12.82 1.58 -0.66
N MET A 397 11.56 1.19 -0.45
CA MET A 397 10.70 0.61 -1.50
C MET A 397 10.54 1.55 -2.69
N PHE A 398 10.24 2.82 -2.44
CA PHE A 398 10.04 3.79 -3.51
C PHE A 398 11.33 4.12 -4.25
N CYS A 399 12.46 4.21 -3.54
CA CYS A 399 13.77 4.35 -4.17
C CYS A 399 14.07 3.16 -5.10
N ASN A 400 13.83 1.93 -4.64
CA ASN A 400 14.01 0.72 -5.45
C ASN A 400 13.05 0.67 -6.65
N MET A 401 11.80 1.06 -6.46
CA MET A 401 10.81 1.11 -7.55
C MET A 401 11.23 2.08 -8.66
N ILE A 402 11.74 3.27 -8.27
CA ILE A 402 12.31 4.22 -9.22
C ILE A 402 13.51 3.59 -9.91
N HIS A 403 14.41 2.92 -9.18
CA HIS A 403 15.56 2.22 -9.75
C HIS A 403 15.14 1.14 -10.77
N GLU A 404 14.13 0.31 -10.46
CA GLU A 404 13.64 -0.76 -11.33
C GLU A 404 13.05 -0.24 -12.65
N TRP A 405 12.38 0.92 -12.66
CA TRP A 405 11.91 1.54 -13.91
C TRP A 405 13.04 1.77 -14.92
N PHE A 406 14.28 1.78 -14.46
CA PHE A 406 15.48 1.98 -15.27
C PHE A 406 16.35 0.71 -15.41
N ALA A 407 16.06 -0.35 -14.64
CA ALA A 407 16.79 -1.62 -14.67
C ALA A 407 16.35 -2.54 -15.82
N ASP A 408 15.10 -2.43 -16.30
CA ASP A 408 14.57 -3.19 -17.45
C ASP A 408 15.33 -2.91 -18.77
N TYR A 409 16.25 -1.94 -18.78
CA TYR A 409 17.07 -1.56 -19.95
C TYR A 409 18.53 -2.05 -19.89
N ASP A 410 18.70 -3.24 -19.30
CA ASP A 410 19.95 -4.00 -19.15
C ASP A 410 20.86 -3.45 -18.04
N SER A 411 21.75 -4.32 -17.54
CA SER A 411 22.76 -4.28 -16.46
C SER A 411 23.58 -2.99 -16.21
N GLY A 412 23.23 -1.86 -16.83
CA GLY A 412 23.99 -0.62 -16.85
C GLY A 412 23.67 0.45 -15.80
N TYR A 413 22.77 0.23 -14.83
CA TYR A 413 22.64 1.17 -13.70
C TYR A 413 23.99 1.41 -13.00
N ASN A 414 24.70 0.31 -12.73
CA ASN A 414 26.08 0.35 -12.27
C ASN A 414 27.00 1.07 -13.25
N ASP A 415 26.68 1.10 -14.54
CA ASP A 415 27.53 1.73 -15.55
C ASP A 415 27.41 3.25 -15.56
N PHE A 416 26.24 3.84 -15.26
CA PHE A 416 26.16 5.30 -15.01
C PHE A 416 26.93 5.70 -13.76
N VAL A 417 26.71 4.98 -12.66
CA VAL A 417 27.40 5.25 -11.40
C VAL A 417 28.90 5.07 -11.57
N LYS A 418 29.35 3.99 -12.23
CA LYS A 418 30.77 3.79 -12.58
C LYS A 418 31.28 4.91 -13.48
N ALA A 419 30.55 5.30 -14.52
CA ALA A 419 30.96 6.36 -15.44
C ALA A 419 31.10 7.72 -14.71
N LEU A 420 30.15 8.05 -13.83
CA LEU A 420 30.20 9.24 -12.99
C LEU A 420 31.44 9.22 -12.07
N LEU A 421 31.68 8.10 -11.38
CA LEU A 421 32.85 7.93 -10.51
C LEU A 421 34.18 7.95 -11.27
N GLN A 422 34.20 7.50 -12.53
CA GLN A 422 35.37 7.47 -13.40
C GLN A 422 35.55 8.74 -14.24
N ASN A 423 34.63 9.72 -14.15
CA ASN A 423 34.61 10.91 -15.02
C ASN A 423 34.49 10.58 -16.52
N ASP A 424 33.81 9.49 -16.87
CA ASP A 424 33.57 9.11 -18.26
C ASP A 424 32.30 9.80 -18.79
N LEU A 425 32.45 11.07 -19.20
CA LEU A 425 31.38 11.88 -19.79
C LEU A 425 30.71 11.19 -20.98
N LYS A 426 31.46 10.43 -21.78
CA LYS A 426 30.92 9.75 -22.96
C LYS A 426 29.98 8.62 -22.53
N ALA A 427 30.40 7.78 -21.60
CA ALA A 427 29.56 6.72 -21.05
C ALA A 427 28.34 7.29 -20.30
N MET A 428 28.50 8.38 -19.54
CA MET A 428 27.39 9.08 -18.89
C MET A 428 26.33 9.53 -19.91
N ASN A 429 26.75 10.19 -20.99
CA ASN A 429 25.85 10.65 -22.05
C ASN A 429 25.15 9.50 -22.78
N VAL A 430 25.89 8.43 -23.12
CA VAL A 430 25.33 7.24 -23.77
C VAL A 430 24.26 6.60 -22.90
N TYR A 431 24.57 6.40 -21.61
CA TYR A 431 23.62 5.81 -20.67
C TYR A 431 22.37 6.68 -20.52
N MET A 432 22.56 7.98 -20.25
CA MET A 432 21.45 8.89 -19.97
C MET A 432 20.53 9.07 -21.17
N ASN A 433 21.05 9.16 -22.39
CA ASN A 433 20.21 9.20 -23.59
C ASN A 433 19.50 7.88 -23.87
N ARG A 434 20.14 6.73 -23.58
CA ARG A 434 19.51 5.41 -23.72
C ARG A 434 18.33 5.27 -22.76
N VAL A 435 18.55 5.59 -21.48
CA VAL A 435 17.49 5.54 -20.45
C VAL A 435 16.40 6.56 -20.74
N ALA A 436 16.75 7.79 -21.13
CA ALA A 436 15.79 8.79 -21.56
C ALA A 436 14.90 8.28 -22.70
N MET A 437 15.47 7.79 -23.79
CA MET A 437 14.70 7.26 -24.93
C MET A 437 13.75 6.12 -24.52
N ALA A 438 14.25 5.22 -23.68
CA ALA A 438 13.52 4.09 -23.13
C ALA A 438 12.33 4.53 -22.26
N THR A 439 12.60 5.29 -21.20
CA THR A 439 11.59 5.72 -20.24
C THR A 439 10.61 6.70 -20.89
N PHE A 440 11.08 7.70 -21.65
CA PHE A 440 10.23 8.72 -22.28
C PHE A 440 9.39 8.21 -23.46
N SER A 441 9.69 7.05 -24.05
CA SER A 441 8.84 6.46 -25.10
C SER A 441 7.61 5.76 -24.52
N PHE A 442 7.66 5.30 -23.26
CA PHE A 442 6.47 4.80 -22.57
C PHE A 442 5.49 5.92 -22.19
N PHE A 443 5.97 7.15 -21.98
CA PHE A 443 5.13 8.31 -21.65
C PHE A 443 4.24 8.77 -22.82
N ASP A 444 4.59 8.46 -24.07
CA ASP A 444 3.78 8.76 -25.27
C ASP A 444 2.71 7.68 -25.57
N SER A 445 2.65 6.60 -24.79
CA SER A 445 1.63 5.53 -24.98
C SER A 445 0.29 5.79 -24.28
N GLY A 446 0.21 6.85 -23.46
CA GLY A 446 -1.04 7.44 -22.98
C GLY A 446 -1.63 8.36 -24.03
N SER A 447 -2.96 8.43 -24.16
CA SER A 447 -3.68 8.99 -25.31
C SER A 447 -3.55 10.52 -25.56
N ARG A 448 -2.49 11.20 -25.11
CA ARG A 448 -2.14 12.57 -25.48
C ARG A 448 -0.60 12.75 -25.47
N PRO A 449 0.05 12.98 -26.61
CA PRO A 449 1.47 13.29 -26.64
C PRO A 449 1.64 14.73 -26.15
N SER A 450 2.04 14.92 -24.89
CA SER A 450 2.54 16.22 -24.46
C SER A 450 4.02 16.29 -24.79
N ALA A 451 4.33 16.68 -26.03
CA ALA A 451 5.65 17.16 -26.44
C ALA A 451 5.98 18.54 -25.83
N GLU A 452 5.35 18.89 -24.70
CA GLU A 452 5.60 20.11 -23.93
C GLU A 452 6.63 19.79 -22.83
N SER A 453 7.54 20.73 -22.61
CA SER A 453 8.74 20.60 -21.78
C SER A 453 8.48 19.92 -20.43
N GLU A 454 9.03 18.71 -20.26
CA GLU A 454 9.13 18.10 -18.93
C GLU A 454 9.90 19.06 -18.00
N PRO A 455 9.50 19.19 -16.73
CA PRO A 455 10.11 20.12 -15.79
C PRO A 455 11.54 19.73 -15.46
N GLU A 456 12.41 20.70 -15.22
CA GLU A 456 13.76 20.49 -14.66
C GLU A 456 13.73 19.63 -13.39
N ARG A 457 12.72 19.86 -12.52
CA ARG A 457 12.48 19.07 -11.31
C ARG A 457 12.20 17.59 -11.57
N PHE A 458 11.61 17.24 -12.71
CA PHE A 458 11.43 15.83 -13.07
C PHE A 458 12.79 15.16 -13.35
N TYR A 459 13.64 15.83 -14.14
CA TYR A 459 14.99 15.34 -14.40
C TYR A 459 15.85 15.33 -13.14
N HIS A 460 15.62 16.26 -12.23
CA HIS A 460 16.25 16.28 -10.91
C HIS A 460 15.89 15.04 -10.09
N GLY A 461 14.59 14.70 -9.98
CA GLY A 461 14.14 13.46 -9.32
C GLY A 461 14.66 12.20 -10.00
N PHE A 462 14.72 12.20 -11.34
CA PHE A 462 15.29 11.12 -12.16
C PHE A 462 16.77 10.87 -11.83
N VAL A 463 17.61 11.92 -11.84
CA VAL A 463 19.04 11.80 -11.53
C VAL A 463 19.26 11.45 -10.06
N LEU A 464 18.48 12.02 -9.13
CA LEU A 464 18.56 11.63 -7.71
C LEU A 464 18.24 10.16 -7.47
N GLY A 465 17.24 9.61 -8.17
CA GLY A 465 16.93 8.19 -8.14
C GLY A 465 18.12 7.34 -8.58
N LEU A 466 18.85 7.80 -9.62
CA LEU A 466 20.07 7.13 -10.08
C LEU A 466 21.23 7.17 -9.09
N LEU A 467 21.26 8.16 -8.19
CA LEU A 467 22.36 8.35 -7.25
C LEU A 467 22.10 7.74 -5.87
N VAL A 468 20.92 7.17 -5.61
CA VAL A 468 20.52 6.76 -4.27
C VAL A 468 21.47 5.73 -3.65
N ASP A 469 22.00 4.81 -4.46
CA ASP A 469 22.92 3.75 -4.02
C ASP A 469 24.31 4.29 -3.65
N LEU A 470 24.65 5.51 -4.08
CA LEU A 470 25.86 6.20 -3.62
C LEU A 470 25.72 6.76 -2.19
N GLY A 471 24.54 6.70 -1.57
CA GLY A 471 24.30 7.23 -0.23
C GLY A 471 25.13 6.57 0.88
N GLU A 472 25.69 5.37 0.66
CA GLU A 472 26.65 4.77 1.58
C GLU A 472 28.05 5.38 1.44
N ARG A 473 28.47 5.76 0.23
CA ARG A 473 29.81 6.31 -0.09
C ARG A 473 29.87 7.83 -0.05
N TYR A 474 28.74 8.51 -0.26
CA TYR A 474 28.61 9.95 -0.32
C TYR A 474 27.50 10.45 0.62
N VAL A 475 27.67 11.66 1.14
CA VAL A 475 26.58 12.46 1.69
C VAL A 475 25.94 13.21 0.51
N ILE A 476 24.78 12.74 0.08
CA ILE A 476 24.05 13.30 -1.05
C ILE A 476 23.08 14.36 -0.53
N THR A 477 23.23 15.58 -1.03
CA THR A 477 22.34 16.71 -0.70
C THR A 477 21.81 17.34 -1.97
N SER A 478 20.61 17.92 -1.91
CA SER A 478 20.01 18.63 -3.03
C SER A 478 19.30 19.90 -2.59
N ASN A 479 19.23 20.90 -3.47
CA ASN A 479 18.54 22.18 -3.25
C ASN A 479 18.94 22.92 -1.95
N ARG A 480 20.20 22.76 -1.51
CA ARG A 480 20.73 23.46 -0.31
C ARG A 480 21.49 24.72 -0.71
N GLU A 481 21.52 25.69 0.20
CA GLU A 481 22.24 26.94 0.00
C GLU A 481 23.76 26.70 0.06
N SER A 482 24.48 27.25 -0.93
CA SER A 482 25.94 27.31 -0.99
C SER A 482 26.35 28.55 -1.78
N GLY A 483 27.39 29.25 -1.32
CA GLY A 483 27.82 30.53 -1.91
C GLY A 483 26.66 31.53 -1.98
N PHE A 484 26.24 31.88 -3.20
CA PHE A 484 25.20 32.87 -3.49
C PHE A 484 23.90 32.28 -4.06
N GLY A 485 23.71 30.96 -3.98
CA GLY A 485 22.53 30.30 -4.55
C GLY A 485 22.23 28.92 -3.95
N ARG A 486 21.45 28.12 -4.69
CA ARG A 486 21.11 26.73 -4.33
C ARG A 486 21.49 25.81 -5.47
N TYR A 487 22.38 24.86 -5.19
CA TYR A 487 22.76 23.84 -6.16
C TYR A 487 21.67 22.78 -6.30
N ASP A 488 21.57 22.15 -7.47
CA ASP A 488 20.66 21.01 -7.65
C ASP A 488 21.07 19.80 -6.82
N VAL A 489 22.25 19.21 -7.10
CA VAL A 489 22.73 18.03 -6.37
C VAL A 489 24.21 18.16 -6.04
N MET A 490 24.58 17.80 -4.81
CA MET A 490 25.97 17.74 -4.36
C MET A 490 26.23 16.40 -3.67
N LEU A 491 27.29 15.74 -4.11
CA LEU A 491 27.80 14.51 -3.54
C LEU A 491 29.10 14.83 -2.81
N GLU A 492 29.04 14.87 -1.49
CA GLU A 492 30.19 15.03 -0.64
C GLU A 492 30.75 13.65 -0.27
N PRO A 493 32.01 13.33 -0.58
CA PRO A 493 32.56 12.00 -0.36
C PRO A 493 32.74 11.72 1.14
N LYS A 494 32.34 10.53 1.60
CA LYS A 494 32.68 10.06 2.95
C LYS A 494 34.11 9.53 3.03
N ASN A 495 34.66 9.09 1.91
CA ASN A 495 36.06 8.66 1.78
C ASN A 495 36.88 9.75 1.06
N PRO A 496 37.93 10.31 1.70
CA PRO A 496 38.79 11.35 1.10
C PRO A 496 39.51 10.95 -0.21
N ALA A 497 39.55 9.66 -0.54
CA ALA A 497 40.06 9.17 -1.82
C ALA A 497 39.17 9.56 -3.01
N ASP A 498 37.88 9.80 -2.76
CA ASP A 498 36.89 10.09 -3.78
C ASP A 498 36.79 11.59 -4.08
N ASP A 499 36.40 11.91 -5.31
CA ASP A 499 36.12 13.29 -5.71
C ASP A 499 34.71 13.68 -5.29
N ALA A 500 34.56 14.93 -4.86
CA ALA A 500 33.24 15.55 -4.67
C ALA A 500 32.64 15.95 -6.01
N ILE A 501 31.31 15.94 -6.09
CA ILE A 501 30.60 16.17 -7.34
C ILE A 501 29.49 17.19 -7.12
N ILE A 502 29.41 18.19 -8.01
CA ILE A 502 28.31 19.15 -8.10
C ILE A 502 27.62 18.96 -9.44
N LEU A 503 26.31 18.76 -9.40
CA LEU A 503 25.45 18.64 -10.58
C LEU A 503 24.50 19.83 -10.61
N GLU A 504 24.37 20.45 -11.77
CA GLU A 504 23.36 21.47 -12.06
C GLU A 504 22.55 21.05 -13.28
N PHE A 505 21.24 21.23 -13.21
CA PHE A 505 20.28 20.77 -14.20
C PHE A 505 19.64 21.98 -14.90
N LYS A 506 19.49 21.91 -16.23
CA LYS A 506 18.75 22.91 -17.00
C LYS A 506 17.94 22.29 -18.12
N VAL A 507 16.68 22.69 -18.22
CA VAL A 507 15.86 22.39 -19.40
C VAL A 507 16.11 23.46 -20.45
N ARG A 508 16.40 23.04 -21.69
CA ARG A 508 16.67 23.95 -22.79
C ARG A 508 15.48 24.88 -23.03
N ASP A 509 15.73 26.18 -22.99
CA ASP A 509 14.82 27.17 -23.52
C ASP A 509 15.10 27.36 -25.02
N ALA A 510 14.17 26.92 -25.88
CA ALA A 510 14.34 27.04 -27.32
C ALA A 510 14.33 28.48 -27.84
N GLN A 511 13.86 29.45 -27.04
CA GLN A 511 13.84 30.87 -27.38
C GLN A 511 15.17 31.56 -27.04
N GLU A 512 15.85 31.13 -25.96
CA GLU A 512 17.10 31.74 -25.49
C GLU A 512 18.35 30.94 -25.89
N GLU A 513 18.23 29.63 -26.06
CA GLU A 513 19.38 28.72 -26.23
C GLU A 513 19.35 27.97 -27.57
N PRO A 514 20.42 28.09 -28.40
CA PRO A 514 20.45 27.54 -29.76
C PRO A 514 20.52 26.01 -29.80
N ASP A 515 21.15 25.38 -28.80
CA ASP A 515 21.30 23.93 -28.68
C ASP A 515 21.54 23.50 -27.22
N LEU A 516 21.65 22.19 -26.99
CA LEU A 516 21.93 21.62 -25.68
C LEU A 516 23.33 21.98 -25.15
N ASN A 517 24.31 22.29 -26.01
CA ASN A 517 25.65 22.68 -25.54
C ASN A 517 25.58 24.03 -24.84
N ALA A 518 24.83 24.99 -25.40
CA ALA A 518 24.60 26.28 -24.78
C ALA A 518 23.94 26.13 -23.40
N THR A 519 22.96 25.23 -23.28
CA THR A 519 22.31 24.90 -22.00
C THR A 519 23.27 24.27 -20.99
N VAL A 520 24.18 23.37 -21.41
CA VAL A 520 25.22 22.81 -20.52
C VAL A 520 26.14 23.90 -20.02
N GLN A 521 26.61 24.80 -20.90
CA GLN A 521 27.47 25.92 -20.50
C GLN A 521 26.76 26.86 -19.53
N SER A 522 25.47 27.12 -19.76
CA SER A 522 24.59 27.90 -18.87
C SER A 522 24.47 27.26 -17.47
N ALA A 523 24.40 25.92 -17.38
CA ALA A 523 24.40 25.20 -16.12
C ALA A 523 25.76 25.25 -15.41
N LEU A 524 26.87 25.04 -16.14
CA LEU A 524 28.22 25.12 -15.58
C LEU A 524 28.56 26.53 -15.09
N GLN A 525 28.21 27.56 -15.87
CA GLN A 525 28.38 28.95 -15.50
C GLN A 525 27.62 29.29 -14.21
N GLN A 526 26.41 28.76 -14.05
CA GLN A 526 25.63 28.92 -12.81
C GLN A 526 26.35 28.32 -11.60
N ILE A 527 27.00 27.15 -11.72
CA ILE A 527 27.81 26.56 -10.64
C ILE A 527 28.94 27.50 -10.22
N GLU A 528 29.62 28.11 -11.19
CA GLU A 528 30.74 29.03 -10.96
C GLU A 528 30.29 30.35 -10.34
N GLU A 529 29.31 31.02 -10.95
CA GLU A 529 28.81 32.33 -10.50
C GLU A 529 28.21 32.28 -9.10
N LYS A 530 27.49 31.19 -8.79
CA LYS A 530 26.89 30.98 -7.48
C LYS A 530 27.86 30.38 -6.46
N LYS A 531 29.08 30.03 -6.89
CA LYS A 531 30.17 29.53 -6.06
C LYS A 531 29.81 28.30 -5.21
N TYR A 532 29.07 27.36 -5.78
CA TYR A 532 28.60 26.19 -5.03
C TYR A 532 29.71 25.35 -4.42
N ALA A 533 30.92 25.38 -4.99
CA ALA A 533 32.09 24.68 -4.47
C ALA A 533 32.60 25.21 -3.11
N GLU A 534 32.26 26.46 -2.70
CA GLU A 534 32.74 27.04 -1.44
C GLU A 534 32.35 26.19 -0.21
N ALA A 535 31.15 25.60 -0.20
CA ALA A 535 30.72 24.71 0.87
C ALA A 535 31.65 23.49 1.04
N LEU A 536 32.06 22.86 -0.08
CA LEU A 536 32.95 21.70 -0.06
C LEU A 536 34.39 22.09 0.32
N ILE A 537 34.87 23.23 -0.20
CA ILE A 537 36.20 23.77 0.13
C ILE A 537 36.28 24.10 1.63
N SER A 538 35.24 24.70 2.20
CA SER A 538 35.18 25.00 3.65
C SER A 538 35.23 23.76 4.54
N ARG A 539 34.84 22.60 4.00
CA ARG A 539 34.91 21.29 4.68
C ARG A 539 36.23 20.55 4.43
N GLY A 540 37.20 21.19 3.78
CA GLY A 540 38.55 20.67 3.56
C GLY A 540 38.73 19.86 2.28
N ILE A 541 37.78 19.91 1.34
CA ILE A 541 37.90 19.24 0.05
C ILE A 541 38.70 20.13 -0.91
N PRO A 542 39.82 19.64 -1.49
CA PRO A 542 40.63 20.42 -2.40
C PRO A 542 39.85 20.79 -3.67
N PRO A 543 39.97 22.01 -4.22
CA PRO A 543 39.28 22.41 -5.45
C PRO A 543 39.51 21.48 -6.64
N GLU A 544 40.71 20.88 -6.74
CA GLU A 544 41.08 19.92 -7.78
C GLU A 544 40.34 18.56 -7.67
N LYS A 545 39.76 18.26 -6.50
CA LYS A 545 38.92 17.08 -6.26
C LYS A 545 37.42 17.38 -6.35
N ILE A 546 37.03 18.53 -6.90
CA ILE A 546 35.62 18.92 -7.06
C ILE A 546 35.28 18.88 -8.55
N ARG A 547 34.52 17.86 -8.95
CA ARG A 547 33.97 17.74 -10.30
C ARG A 547 32.66 18.52 -10.40
N ARG A 548 32.44 19.15 -11.56
CA ARG A 548 31.24 19.94 -11.87
C ARG A 548 30.67 19.40 -13.17
N TYR A 549 29.36 19.16 -13.19
CA TYR A 549 28.67 18.68 -14.38
C TYR A 549 27.40 19.50 -14.62
N GLY A 550 27.23 19.98 -15.84
CA GLY A 550 25.98 20.58 -16.31
C GLY A 550 25.16 19.55 -17.07
N PHE A 551 23.92 19.31 -16.67
CA PHE A 551 23.00 18.47 -17.42
C PHE A 551 21.99 19.36 -18.14
N ALA A 552 21.99 19.26 -19.47
CA ALA A 552 21.02 19.90 -20.32
C ALA A 552 19.98 18.90 -20.81
N PHE A 553 18.69 19.27 -20.75
CA PHE A 553 17.57 18.42 -21.13
C PHE A 553 16.73 19.06 -22.24
N GLN A 554 16.38 18.29 -23.27
CA GLN A 554 15.42 18.68 -24.30
C GLN A 554 14.53 17.48 -24.66
N GLY A 555 13.37 17.39 -24.00
CA GLY A 555 12.46 16.25 -24.14
C GLY A 555 13.20 14.94 -23.85
N LYS A 556 13.36 14.09 -24.88
CA LYS A 556 14.02 12.78 -24.73
C LYS A 556 15.56 12.82 -24.86
N LYS A 557 16.14 13.98 -25.17
CA LYS A 557 17.58 14.14 -25.38
C LYS A 557 18.23 14.80 -24.17
N ILE A 558 19.37 14.26 -23.76
CA ILE A 558 20.14 14.74 -22.61
C ILE A 558 21.57 14.99 -23.07
N LEU A 559 22.19 16.07 -22.60
CA LEU A 559 23.62 16.30 -22.78
C LEU A 559 24.25 16.63 -21.44
N ILE A 560 25.36 15.97 -21.12
CA ILE A 560 26.16 16.20 -19.92
C ILE A 560 27.52 16.69 -20.36
N GLY A 561 28.00 17.77 -19.74
CA GLY A 561 29.35 18.28 -19.98
C GLY A 561 29.95 18.97 -18.78
#